data_AF-A0A933U263-F1
#
_entry.id   AF-A0A933U263-F1
#
_cell.length_a   1.000
_cell.length_b   1.000
_cell.length_c   1.000
_cell.angle_alpha   90.00
_cell.angle_beta   90.00
_cell.angle_gamma   90.00
#
_symmetry.space_group_name_H-M   'P 1'
#
loop_
_entity.id
_entity.type
_entity.pdbx_description
1 polymer ?
#
loop_
_entity_poly.entity_id
_entity_poly.type
_entity_poly.pdbx_seq_one_letter_code
_entity_poly.pdbx_strand_id
1 'polypeptide(L)'
;MRTRWMLGLAAAACFASVLARSRPSAAADESEPRRGVRSEWFVLEEFGPEGKARTAGVARFSRTARPGSTQLETDFVFAREDRANGVVRVFAVEELTPDHAKLSWREVARGSGRSLRAEWRAGEDALDVTEWGNGPRWREALASDEGALLPHYLIELLRKGGLASGSVPCFDPLSRSIEPLSIATWYDEGGRARTVELARTDGTLFGRYRFEGERLVGFQGQAGGAWARAVDEAEHARAERELATTAPAGS
;
A
#
# COMPACT_ATOMS: atom_id res chain seq x y z
N MET A 1 21.25 -46.63 -23.79
CA MET A 1 22.31 -45.67 -23.43
C MET A 1 22.07 -45.18 -22.01
N ARG A 2 22.94 -45.59 -21.08
CA ARG A 2 23.04 -45.10 -19.70
C ARG A 2 24.13 -44.03 -19.67
N THR A 3 23.94 -42.88 -19.02
CA THR A 3 24.93 -42.36 -18.06
C THR A 3 24.32 -41.31 -17.13
N ARG A 4 24.38 -41.61 -15.83
CA ARG A 4 24.30 -40.71 -14.67
C ARG A 4 25.55 -39.81 -14.64
N TRP A 5 25.40 -38.57 -14.20
CA TRP A 5 26.31 -37.97 -13.21
C TRP A 5 25.50 -37.16 -12.19
N MET A 6 25.77 -37.45 -10.92
CA MET A 6 25.28 -36.81 -9.72
C MET A 6 26.31 -35.78 -9.22
N LEU A 7 25.80 -34.84 -8.42
CA LEU A 7 26.41 -34.21 -7.23
C LEU A 7 27.41 -33.07 -7.41
N GLY A 8 26.98 -31.91 -6.92
CA GLY A 8 27.79 -30.86 -6.32
C GLY A 8 26.93 -30.08 -5.31
N LEU A 9 26.83 -30.61 -4.10
CA LEU A 9 26.28 -29.94 -2.90
C LEU A 9 27.22 -28.80 -2.45
N ALA A 10 26.68 -27.62 -2.11
CA ALA A 10 26.94 -26.87 -0.87
C ALA A 10 26.58 -25.37 -1.00
N ALA A 11 26.03 -24.82 0.10
CA ALA A 11 25.61 -23.43 0.36
C ALA A 11 24.28 -23.01 -0.31
N ALA A 12 23.19 -22.65 0.38
CA ALA A 12 23.03 -22.23 1.76
C ALA A 12 21.70 -22.73 2.33
N ALA A 13 21.79 -23.63 3.31
CA ALA A 13 20.77 -23.75 4.36
C ALA A 13 21.05 -22.62 5.36
N CYS A 14 20.26 -21.53 5.27
CA CYS A 14 20.08 -20.50 6.30
C CYS A 14 19.01 -19.51 5.82
N PHE A 15 17.72 -19.87 5.77
CA PHE A 15 16.61 -18.90 5.77
C PHE A 15 15.24 -19.52 6.10
N ALA A 16 15.19 -20.63 6.84
CA ALA A 16 13.94 -21.31 7.20
C ALA A 16 13.67 -21.38 8.72
N SER A 17 14.29 -20.54 9.55
CA SER A 17 14.07 -20.59 11.02
C SER A 17 14.20 -19.24 11.74
N VAL A 18 13.95 -18.11 11.07
CA VAL A 18 13.85 -16.79 11.75
C VAL A 18 12.44 -16.16 11.65
N LEU A 19 11.51 -16.76 10.89
CA LEU A 19 10.13 -16.25 10.78
C LEU A 19 9.10 -17.02 11.62
N ALA A 20 9.45 -18.15 12.24
CA ALA A 20 8.51 -19.00 12.98
C ALA A 20 8.07 -18.44 14.37
N ARG A 21 8.54 -17.26 14.79
CA ARG A 21 8.05 -16.58 16.02
C ARG A 21 8.03 -15.06 15.96
N SER A 22 8.44 -14.47 14.84
CA SER A 22 8.25 -13.04 14.61
C SER A 22 6.85 -12.83 14.07
N ARG A 23 5.84 -13.08 14.93
CA ARG A 23 4.57 -12.36 14.83
C ARG A 23 4.91 -10.88 14.67
N PRO A 24 4.09 -10.06 13.97
CA PRO A 24 4.27 -8.62 13.96
C PRO A 24 4.06 -8.08 15.39
N SER A 25 5.07 -8.26 16.24
CA SER A 25 5.24 -7.49 17.44
C SER A 25 5.62 -6.13 16.90
N ALA A 26 4.72 -5.17 17.06
CA ALA A 26 5.04 -3.75 17.02
C ALA A 26 5.98 -3.39 18.19
N ALA A 27 7.08 -4.15 18.35
CA ALA A 27 8.15 -3.88 19.28
C ALA A 27 8.82 -2.59 18.82
N ALA A 28 8.33 -1.52 19.45
CA ALA A 28 8.90 -0.21 19.61
C ALA A 28 10.28 -0.05 18.96
N ASP A 29 10.28 0.62 17.83
CA ASP A 29 11.37 1.49 17.42
C ASP A 29 11.56 2.53 18.55
N GLU A 30 12.46 2.25 19.50
CA GLU A 30 12.81 3.09 20.64
C GLU A 30 13.71 4.29 20.26
N SER A 31 13.92 4.54 18.96
CA SER A 31 14.42 5.83 18.52
C SER A 31 13.31 6.87 18.75
N GLU A 32 13.58 7.87 19.60
CA GLU A 32 12.60 8.84 20.13
C GLU A 32 11.44 9.14 19.18
N PRO A 33 10.17 9.02 19.62
CA PRO A 33 9.05 9.33 18.75
C PRO A 33 9.17 10.79 18.36
N ARG A 34 9.42 11.05 17.08
CA ARG A 34 9.00 12.31 16.45
C ARG A 34 7.49 12.41 16.69
N ARG A 35 7.11 13.00 17.83
CA ARG A 35 5.74 13.33 18.18
C ARG A 35 5.28 14.31 17.13
N GLY A 36 4.45 13.84 16.21
CA GLY A 36 4.04 14.64 15.08
C GLY A 36 3.19 13.85 14.12
N VAL A 37 2.27 14.58 13.50
CA VAL A 37 1.57 14.12 12.30
C VAL A 37 2.54 14.33 11.14
N ARG A 38 2.86 13.27 10.40
CA ARG A 38 3.54 13.37 9.11
C ARG A 38 2.46 13.32 8.03
N SER A 39 2.46 14.27 7.11
CA SER A 39 1.57 14.26 5.95
C SER A 39 2.39 14.47 4.68
N GLU A 40 2.08 13.70 3.65
CA GLU A 40 2.69 13.78 2.32
C GLU A 40 1.58 13.86 1.27
N TRP A 41 1.75 14.76 0.31
CA TRP A 41 0.73 15.14 -0.66
C TRP A 41 1.19 14.83 -2.07
N PHE A 42 0.28 14.34 -2.90
CA PHE A 42 0.59 13.90 -4.25
C PHE A 42 -0.48 14.33 -5.25
N VAL A 43 -0.02 14.66 -6.45
CA VAL A 43 -0.86 14.74 -7.66
C VAL A 43 -0.60 13.50 -8.49
N LEU A 44 -1.66 12.85 -8.97
CA LEU A 44 -1.59 11.69 -9.84
C LEU A 44 -1.73 12.15 -11.28
N GLU A 45 -0.73 11.84 -12.09
CA GLU A 45 -0.60 12.30 -13.47
C GLU A 45 -0.61 11.12 -14.43
N GLU A 46 -1.44 11.22 -15.46
CA GLU A 46 -1.42 10.35 -16.64
C GLU A 46 -0.71 11.08 -17.77
N PHE A 47 0.11 10.37 -18.54
CA PHE A 47 0.82 10.93 -19.69
C PHE A 47 0.14 10.47 -20.97
N GLY A 48 -0.37 11.43 -21.74
CA GLY A 48 -0.93 11.15 -23.06
C GLY A 48 0.15 10.82 -24.11
N PRO A 49 -0.25 10.42 -25.33
CA PRO A 49 0.68 10.09 -26.42
C PRO A 49 1.65 11.24 -26.78
N GLU A 50 1.22 12.50 -26.56
CA GLU A 50 2.02 13.70 -26.78
C GLU A 50 2.97 14.03 -25.61
N GLY A 51 3.03 13.20 -24.57
CA GLY A 51 3.84 13.44 -23.36
C GLY A 51 3.28 14.51 -22.42
N LYS A 52 2.11 15.10 -22.73
CA LYS A 52 1.42 16.04 -21.83
C LYS A 52 0.83 15.31 -20.63
N ALA A 53 1.17 15.77 -19.44
CA ALA A 53 0.59 15.29 -18.19
C ALA A 53 -0.84 15.81 -18.01
N ARG A 54 -1.74 14.92 -17.58
CA ARG A 54 -3.11 15.23 -17.17
C ARG A 54 -3.31 14.78 -15.73
N THR A 55 -3.85 15.66 -14.89
CA THR A 55 -4.29 15.28 -13.53
C THR A 55 -5.39 14.23 -13.60
N ALA A 56 -5.08 13.04 -13.09
CA ALA A 56 -5.99 11.91 -12.95
C ALA A 56 -6.54 11.78 -11.53
N GLY A 57 -5.83 12.33 -10.54
CA GLY A 57 -6.24 12.28 -9.14
C GLY A 57 -5.33 13.06 -8.20
N VAL A 58 -5.64 12.99 -6.91
CA VAL A 58 -4.77 13.43 -5.82
C VAL A 58 -4.70 12.34 -4.75
N ALA A 59 -3.62 12.33 -3.98
CA ALA A 59 -3.48 11.44 -2.83
C ALA A 59 -2.80 12.11 -1.65
N ARG A 60 -3.22 11.69 -0.45
CA ARG A 60 -2.59 11.98 0.82
C ARG A 60 -2.13 10.71 1.48
N PHE A 61 -0.94 10.74 2.06
CA PHE A 61 -0.50 9.79 3.08
C PHE A 61 -0.32 10.54 4.38
N SER A 62 -0.84 10.01 5.49
CA SER A 62 -0.54 10.52 6.82
C SER A 62 -0.15 9.43 7.80
N ARG A 63 0.72 9.79 8.75
CA ARG A 63 1.09 8.96 9.89
C ARG A 63 0.93 9.77 11.16
N THR A 64 0.20 9.22 12.12
CA THR A 64 0.04 9.77 13.46
C THR A 64 0.54 8.76 14.48
N ALA A 65 1.61 9.10 15.20
CA ALA A 65 2.06 8.31 16.35
C ALA A 65 1.32 8.77 17.62
N ARG A 66 0.77 7.82 18.38
CA ARG A 66 0.12 8.03 19.68
C ARG A 66 0.76 7.12 20.73
N PRO A 67 0.61 7.42 22.04
CA PRO A 67 1.04 6.49 23.08
C PRO A 67 0.37 5.11 22.87
N GLY A 68 1.18 4.07 22.63
CA GLY A 68 0.72 2.69 22.42
C GLY A 68 0.13 2.37 21.05
N SER A 69 0.07 3.32 20.11
CA SER A 69 -0.46 3.04 18.77
C SER A 69 0.14 3.90 17.66
N THR A 70 0.10 3.38 16.43
CA THR A 70 0.38 4.14 15.21
C THR A 70 -0.84 4.07 14.30
N GLN A 71 -1.25 5.22 13.77
CA GLN A 71 -2.30 5.32 12.77
C GLN A 71 -1.69 5.75 11.43
N LEU A 72 -1.98 4.99 10.37
CA LEU A 72 -1.54 5.26 9.00
C LEU A 72 -2.79 5.47 8.13
N GLU A 73 -2.88 6.61 7.45
CA GLU A 73 -4.05 6.93 6.65
C GLU A 73 -3.66 7.23 5.22
N THR A 74 -4.53 6.86 4.30
CA THR A 74 -4.48 7.31 2.92
C THR A 74 -5.83 7.85 2.49
N ASP A 75 -5.79 8.88 1.66
CA ASP A 75 -6.97 9.47 1.04
C ASP A 75 -6.65 9.71 -0.43
N PHE A 76 -7.33 9.00 -1.31
CA PHE A 76 -7.18 9.11 -2.74
C PHE A 76 -8.47 9.64 -3.36
N VAL A 77 -8.35 10.59 -4.28
CA VAL A 77 -9.46 11.08 -5.09
C VAL A 77 -9.09 10.94 -6.55
N PHE A 78 -9.87 10.17 -7.31
CA PHE A 78 -9.63 9.90 -8.73
C PHE A 78 -10.76 10.48 -9.59
N ALA A 79 -10.42 11.04 -10.74
CA ALA A 79 -11.39 11.22 -11.82
C ALA A 79 -11.75 9.84 -12.40
N ARG A 80 -13.03 9.55 -12.64
CA ARG A 80 -13.41 8.37 -13.43
C ARG A 80 -13.01 8.55 -14.89
N GLU A 81 -12.78 7.43 -15.59
CA GLU A 81 -12.48 7.41 -17.03
C GLU A 81 -13.53 8.22 -17.81
N ASP A 82 -14.81 7.95 -17.52
CA ASP A 82 -15.90 8.85 -17.85
C ASP A 82 -16.10 9.86 -16.71
N ARG A 83 -15.51 11.04 -16.89
CA ARG A 83 -15.62 12.16 -15.95
C ARG A 83 -17.07 12.59 -15.70
N ALA A 84 -18.01 12.25 -16.59
CA ALA A 84 -19.43 12.48 -16.36
C ALA A 84 -19.98 11.72 -15.14
N ASN A 85 -19.34 10.60 -14.80
CA ASN A 85 -19.69 9.78 -13.64
C ASN A 85 -19.04 10.24 -12.33
N GLY A 86 -18.42 11.42 -12.32
CA GLY A 86 -17.86 12.07 -11.14
C GLY A 86 -16.50 11.53 -10.71
N VAL A 87 -16.22 11.65 -9.42
CA VAL A 87 -14.98 11.21 -8.78
C VAL A 87 -15.21 9.97 -7.91
N VAL A 88 -14.16 9.15 -7.77
CA VAL A 88 -14.11 8.07 -6.77
C VAL A 88 -13.16 8.51 -5.68
N ARG A 89 -13.58 8.38 -4.42
CA ARG A 89 -12.73 8.60 -3.26
C ARG A 89 -12.48 7.29 -2.54
N VAL A 90 -11.21 7.00 -2.27
CA VAL A 90 -10.79 5.85 -1.47
C VAL A 90 -10.09 6.34 -0.23
N PHE A 91 -10.67 6.04 0.93
CA PHE A 91 -10.09 6.35 2.23
C PHE A 91 -9.71 5.06 2.94
N ALA A 92 -8.53 5.01 3.53
CA ALA A 92 -8.09 3.85 4.28
C ALA A 92 -7.32 4.25 5.52
N VAL A 93 -7.56 3.55 6.64
CA VAL A 93 -6.93 3.78 7.94
C VAL A 93 -6.45 2.45 8.48
N GLU A 94 -5.15 2.37 8.73
CA GLU A 94 -4.54 1.30 9.50
C GLU A 94 -4.25 1.78 10.91
N GLU A 95 -4.66 1.00 11.88
CA GLU A 95 -4.33 1.19 13.28
C GLU A 95 -3.50 0.01 13.76
N LEU A 96 -2.32 0.30 14.26
CA LEU A 96 -1.34 -0.69 14.72
C LEU A 96 -1.09 -0.48 16.21
N THR A 97 -1.28 -1.54 16.99
CA THR A 97 -0.91 -1.62 18.41
C THR A 97 -0.10 -2.90 18.63
N PRO A 98 0.47 -3.13 19.82
CA PRO A 98 1.09 -4.41 20.14
C PRO A 98 0.14 -5.61 20.06
N ASP A 99 -1.16 -5.38 20.28
CA ASP A 99 -2.17 -6.43 20.42
C ASP A 99 -3.07 -6.58 19.18
N HIS A 100 -3.07 -5.62 18.26
CA HIS A 100 -3.89 -5.68 17.05
C HIS A 100 -3.34 -4.88 15.87
N ALA A 101 -3.69 -5.32 14.67
CA ALA A 101 -3.53 -4.56 13.44
C ALA A 101 -4.89 -4.52 12.71
N LYS A 102 -5.39 -3.33 12.41
CA LYS A 102 -6.73 -3.15 11.85
C LYS A 102 -6.70 -2.20 10.66
N LEU A 103 -7.22 -2.64 9.53
CA LEU A 103 -7.51 -1.81 8.36
C LEU A 103 -9.00 -1.49 8.29
N SER A 104 -9.34 -0.22 8.15
CA SER A 104 -10.64 0.26 7.72
C SER A 104 -10.48 0.89 6.35
N TRP A 105 -11.14 0.36 5.33
CA TRP A 105 -11.02 0.80 3.94
C TRP A 105 -12.41 1.17 3.42
N ARG A 106 -12.52 2.26 2.66
CA ARG A 106 -13.79 2.75 2.14
C ARG A 106 -13.62 3.35 0.76
N GLU A 107 -14.42 2.86 -0.18
CA GLU A 107 -14.60 3.44 -1.50
C GLU A 107 -15.96 4.15 -1.56
N VAL A 108 -15.95 5.39 -2.04
CA VAL A 108 -17.13 6.23 -2.19
C VAL A 108 -17.18 6.76 -3.61
N ALA A 109 -18.26 6.45 -4.32
CA ALA A 109 -18.55 6.96 -5.65
C ALA A 109 -20.04 7.32 -5.77
N ARG A 110 -20.42 8.03 -6.83
CA ARG A 110 -21.83 8.31 -7.10
C ARG A 110 -22.54 7.01 -7.48
N GLY A 111 -23.52 6.59 -6.66
CA GLY A 111 -24.33 5.39 -6.91
C GLY A 111 -23.66 4.05 -6.56
N SER A 112 -22.42 4.06 -6.09
CA SER A 112 -21.71 2.86 -5.64
C SER A 112 -20.75 3.17 -4.50
N GLY A 113 -20.40 2.14 -3.76
CA GLY A 113 -19.40 2.22 -2.71
C GLY A 113 -19.33 0.93 -1.95
N ARG A 114 -18.23 0.76 -1.23
CA ARG A 114 -18.05 -0.37 -0.32
C ARG A 114 -17.13 0.03 0.81
N SER A 115 -17.36 -0.58 1.96
CA SER A 115 -16.52 -0.47 3.15
C SER A 115 -15.99 -1.86 3.47
N LEU A 116 -14.72 -1.95 3.81
CA LEU A 116 -14.06 -3.18 4.22
C LEU A 116 -13.36 -2.93 5.55
N ARG A 117 -13.42 -3.91 6.45
CA ARG A 117 -12.63 -3.98 7.66
C ARG A 117 -11.85 -5.27 7.66
N ALA A 118 -10.56 -5.21 7.91
CA ALA A 118 -9.70 -6.37 8.13
C ALA A 118 -8.98 -6.20 9.48
N GLU A 119 -8.97 -7.24 10.32
CA GLU A 119 -8.39 -7.17 11.66
C GLU A 119 -7.61 -8.44 12.00
N TRP A 120 -6.38 -8.25 12.45
CA TRP A 120 -5.57 -9.25 13.13
C TRP A 120 -5.56 -8.94 14.63
N ARG A 121 -5.72 -9.96 15.46
CA ARG A 121 -5.52 -9.85 16.91
C ARG A 121 -4.37 -10.73 17.35
N ALA A 122 -3.67 -10.29 18.40
CA ALA A 122 -2.58 -11.04 18.98
C ALA A 122 -3.05 -12.42 19.45
N GLY A 123 -2.40 -13.46 18.94
CA GLY A 123 -2.71 -14.84 19.29
C GLY A 123 -3.62 -15.57 18.29
N GLU A 124 -4.26 -14.85 17.37
CA GLU A 124 -5.06 -15.45 16.29
C GLU A 124 -4.18 -15.83 15.08
N ASP A 125 -4.66 -16.77 14.27
CA ASP A 125 -4.00 -17.36 13.09
C ASP A 125 -4.70 -17.00 11.77
N ALA A 126 -5.75 -16.17 11.83
CA ALA A 126 -6.47 -15.68 10.67
C ALA A 126 -6.74 -14.18 10.74
N LEU A 127 -6.79 -13.55 9.56
CA LEU A 127 -7.25 -12.18 9.36
C LEU A 127 -8.77 -12.18 9.22
N ASP A 128 -9.46 -11.54 10.16
CA ASP A 128 -10.91 -11.41 10.14
C ASP A 128 -11.31 -10.27 9.18
N VAL A 129 -11.98 -10.59 8.08
CA VAL A 129 -12.38 -9.62 7.05
C VAL A 129 -13.90 -9.51 6.99
N THR A 130 -14.43 -8.28 6.98
CA THR A 130 -15.85 -7.99 6.75
C THR A 130 -16.00 -6.89 5.71
N GLU A 131 -16.90 -7.09 4.74
CA GLU A 131 -17.24 -6.11 3.72
C GLU A 131 -18.73 -5.76 3.75
N TRP A 132 -19.03 -4.48 3.49
CA TRP A 132 -20.36 -3.92 3.30
C TRP A 132 -20.40 -3.11 2.00
N GLY A 133 -21.49 -3.17 1.24
CA GLY A 133 -21.64 -2.43 -0.01
C GLY A 133 -23.05 -2.58 -0.59
N ASN A 134 -23.16 -2.56 -1.93
CA ASN A 134 -24.43 -2.71 -2.65
C ASN A 134 -25.02 -4.13 -2.67
N GLY A 135 -24.61 -5.01 -1.75
CA GLY A 135 -25.03 -6.40 -1.68
C GLY A 135 -25.09 -6.92 -0.25
N PRO A 136 -25.30 -8.24 -0.07
CA PRO A 136 -25.25 -8.87 1.24
C PRO A 136 -23.91 -8.59 1.92
N ARG A 137 -23.95 -8.41 3.24
CA ARG A 137 -22.74 -8.33 4.05
C ARG A 137 -21.93 -9.61 3.84
N TRP A 138 -20.63 -9.44 3.59
CA TRP A 138 -19.70 -10.54 3.42
C TRP A 138 -18.73 -10.59 4.60
N ARG A 139 -18.36 -11.80 5.03
CA ARG A 139 -17.39 -12.04 6.10
C ARG A 139 -16.61 -13.31 5.83
N GLU A 140 -15.31 -13.26 6.03
CA GLU A 140 -14.39 -14.40 5.92
C GLU A 140 -13.24 -14.24 6.93
N ALA A 141 -12.67 -15.37 7.35
CA ALA A 141 -11.42 -15.41 8.11
C ALA A 141 -10.33 -16.00 7.20
N LEU A 142 -9.32 -15.19 6.87
CA LEU A 142 -8.24 -15.58 5.95
C LEU A 142 -7.07 -16.14 6.76
N ALA A 143 -6.89 -17.46 6.73
CA ALA A 143 -5.78 -18.11 7.43
C ALA A 143 -4.42 -17.71 6.84
N SER A 144 -3.42 -17.54 7.70
CA SER A 144 -2.01 -17.40 7.28
C SER A 144 -1.05 -17.90 8.35
N ASP A 145 -0.22 -18.88 8.01
CA ASP A 145 0.79 -19.45 8.91
C ASP A 145 1.87 -18.42 9.29
N GLU A 146 2.16 -17.49 8.39
CA GLU A 146 3.19 -16.45 8.56
C GLU A 146 2.61 -15.11 9.02
N GLY A 147 1.28 -15.01 9.13
CA GLY A 147 0.56 -13.74 9.22
C GLY A 147 0.53 -13.00 7.87
N ALA A 148 0.06 -11.75 7.86
CA ALA A 148 0.11 -10.90 6.67
C ALA A 148 0.29 -9.44 7.07
N LEU A 149 1.03 -8.69 6.26
CA LEU A 149 1.13 -7.25 6.39
C LEU A 149 -0.15 -6.58 5.87
N LEU A 150 -0.52 -5.47 6.50
CA LEU A 150 -1.50 -4.55 5.94
C LEU A 150 -0.78 -3.57 4.97
N PRO A 151 -1.44 -3.12 3.89
CA PRO A 151 -0.79 -2.35 2.82
C PRO A 151 -0.01 -1.10 3.26
N HIS A 152 -0.55 -0.27 4.16
CA HIS A 152 0.12 0.97 4.57
C HIS A 152 1.30 0.68 5.49
N TYR A 153 1.18 -0.31 6.38
CA TYR A 153 2.29 -0.74 7.19
C TYR A 153 3.43 -1.29 6.34
N LEU A 154 3.12 -2.05 5.28
CA LEU A 154 4.12 -2.47 4.29
C LEU A 154 4.86 -1.25 3.72
N ILE A 155 4.16 -0.21 3.27
CA ILE A 155 4.79 1.02 2.75
C ILE A 155 5.71 1.67 3.80
N GLU A 156 5.31 1.71 5.08
CA GLU A 156 6.16 2.24 6.15
C GLU A 156 7.41 1.38 6.41
N LEU A 157 7.32 0.05 6.27
CA LEU A 157 8.50 -0.82 6.36
C LEU A 157 9.48 -0.57 5.20
N LEU A 158 8.98 -0.43 3.97
CA LEU A 158 9.82 -0.09 2.81
C LEU A 158 10.46 1.29 3.01
N ARG A 159 9.70 2.26 3.51
CA ARG A 159 10.15 3.62 3.82
C ARG A 159 11.27 3.65 4.85
N LYS A 160 11.23 2.79 5.87
CA LYS A 160 12.29 2.71 6.87
C LYS A 160 13.46 1.82 6.44
N GLY A 161 13.36 1.17 5.28
CA GLY A 161 14.33 0.16 4.85
C GLY A 161 14.27 -1.13 5.66
N GLY A 162 13.19 -1.36 6.41
CA GLY A 162 12.96 -2.62 7.12
C GLY A 162 12.70 -3.81 6.19
N LEU A 163 12.33 -3.52 4.93
CA LEU A 163 12.22 -4.49 3.84
C LEU A 163 12.89 -3.91 2.59
N ALA A 164 13.80 -4.67 1.99
CA ALA A 164 14.55 -4.26 0.78
C ALA A 164 14.42 -5.27 -0.37
N SER A 165 14.16 -6.53 -0.08
CA SER A 165 13.98 -7.59 -1.08
C SER A 165 13.30 -8.81 -0.46
N GLY A 166 12.77 -9.69 -1.29
CA GLY A 166 12.19 -10.97 -0.85
C GLY A 166 10.72 -11.09 -1.21
N SER A 167 9.98 -11.90 -0.47
CA SER A 167 8.53 -12.05 -0.63
C SER A 167 7.86 -11.89 0.73
N VAL A 168 6.74 -11.18 0.78
CA VAL A 168 5.96 -11.00 2.01
C VAL A 168 4.46 -11.21 1.74
N PRO A 169 3.72 -11.92 2.60
CA PRO A 169 2.27 -11.96 2.51
C PRO A 169 1.68 -10.59 2.85
N CYS A 170 0.85 -10.05 1.97
CA CYS A 170 0.16 -8.78 2.16
C CYS A 170 -1.33 -8.96 1.87
N PHE A 171 -2.18 -8.37 2.71
CA PHE A 171 -3.61 -8.32 2.44
C PHE A 171 -3.92 -7.29 1.34
N ASP A 172 -4.60 -7.71 0.27
CA ASP A 172 -5.11 -6.80 -0.78
C ASP A 172 -6.62 -6.56 -0.56
N PRO A 173 -7.04 -5.32 -0.19
CA PRO A 173 -8.44 -5.00 0.04
C PRO A 173 -9.30 -5.06 -1.23
N LEU A 174 -8.71 -5.01 -2.43
CA LEU A 174 -9.46 -5.07 -3.68
C LEU A 174 -9.90 -6.50 -4.01
N SER A 175 -8.98 -7.47 -3.89
CA SER A 175 -9.23 -8.89 -4.13
C SER A 175 -9.83 -9.60 -2.91
N ARG A 176 -9.65 -9.04 -1.70
CA ARG A 176 -10.01 -9.64 -0.40
C ARG A 176 -9.19 -10.89 -0.09
N SER A 177 -7.97 -10.96 -0.57
CA SER A 177 -7.07 -12.08 -0.32
C SER A 177 -5.75 -11.63 0.28
N ILE A 178 -5.07 -12.58 0.93
CA ILE A 178 -3.66 -12.44 1.27
C ILE A 178 -2.86 -12.94 0.07
N GLU A 179 -2.02 -12.08 -0.48
CA GLU A 179 -1.21 -12.37 -1.65
C GLU A 179 0.28 -12.22 -1.31
N PRO A 180 1.14 -13.17 -1.75
CA PRO A 180 2.58 -12.98 -1.67
C PRO A 180 3.02 -11.87 -2.63
N LEU A 181 3.67 -10.84 -2.09
CA LEU A 181 4.26 -9.75 -2.87
C LEU A 181 5.77 -9.90 -2.93
N SER A 182 6.32 -9.97 -4.14
CA SER A 182 7.76 -9.94 -4.38
C SER A 182 8.27 -8.50 -4.33
N ILE A 183 9.37 -8.29 -3.61
CA ILE A 183 10.00 -6.99 -3.37
C ILE A 183 11.32 -6.93 -4.14
N ALA A 184 11.46 -5.91 -4.99
CA ALA A 184 12.71 -5.58 -5.66
C ALA A 184 13.08 -4.11 -5.37
N THR A 185 14.33 -3.85 -5.00
CA THR A 185 14.83 -2.50 -4.73
C THR A 185 16.03 -2.18 -5.61
N TRP A 186 16.05 -0.97 -6.16
CA TRP A 186 17.20 -0.41 -6.85
C TRP A 186 17.44 1.03 -6.44
N TYR A 187 18.67 1.50 -6.67
CA TYR A 187 19.10 2.85 -6.36
C TYR A 187 19.40 3.60 -7.66
N ASP A 188 19.25 4.92 -7.65
CA ASP A 188 19.78 5.74 -8.74
C ASP A 188 21.32 5.76 -8.73
N GLU A 189 21.94 6.25 -9.81
CA GLU A 189 23.40 6.28 -9.97
C GLU A 189 24.13 7.04 -8.84
N GLY A 190 23.43 7.92 -8.12
CA GLY A 190 23.97 8.65 -6.98
C GLY A 190 23.68 8.02 -5.62
N GLY A 191 22.96 6.89 -5.56
CA GLY A 191 22.50 6.27 -4.32
C GLY A 191 21.54 7.14 -3.49
N ARG A 192 21.05 8.25 -4.04
CA ARG A 192 20.29 9.27 -3.32
C ARG A 192 18.82 8.90 -3.23
N ALA A 193 18.29 8.31 -4.29
CA ALA A 193 16.94 7.77 -4.31
C ALA A 193 16.96 6.25 -4.44
N ARG A 194 16.07 5.60 -3.70
CA ARG A 194 15.74 4.19 -3.91
C ARG A 194 14.35 4.07 -4.52
N THR A 195 14.18 3.10 -5.39
CA THR A 195 12.86 2.70 -5.88
C THR A 195 12.62 1.27 -5.45
N VAL A 196 11.44 1.02 -4.91
CA VAL A 196 10.99 -0.28 -4.45
C VAL A 196 9.78 -0.68 -5.28
N GLU A 197 9.82 -1.85 -5.88
CA GLU A 197 8.72 -2.44 -6.63
C GLU A 197 8.16 -3.65 -5.90
N LEU A 198 6.83 -3.69 -5.84
CA LEU A 198 6.03 -4.78 -5.33
C LEU A 198 5.31 -5.42 -6.51
N ALA A 199 5.59 -6.70 -6.75
CA ALA A 199 4.94 -7.48 -7.80
C ALA A 199 4.09 -8.59 -7.19
N ARG A 200 2.91 -8.82 -7.78
CA ARG A 200 2.06 -9.98 -7.49
C ARG A 200 2.69 -11.26 -8.05
N THR A 201 2.16 -12.41 -7.66
CA THR A 201 2.60 -13.73 -8.13
C THR A 201 2.43 -13.92 -9.65
N ASP A 202 1.46 -13.23 -10.26
CA ASP A 202 1.24 -13.20 -11.71
C ASP A 202 2.17 -12.25 -12.47
N GLY A 203 3.08 -11.57 -11.76
CA GLY A 203 4.02 -10.60 -12.31
C GLY A 203 3.43 -9.20 -12.52
N THR A 204 2.15 -8.97 -12.20
CA THR A 204 1.56 -7.64 -12.29
C THR A 204 2.06 -6.74 -11.16
N LEU A 205 2.12 -5.43 -11.45
CA LEU A 205 2.55 -4.44 -10.47
C LEU A 205 1.47 -4.25 -9.39
N PHE A 206 1.85 -4.48 -8.13
CA PHE A 206 1.07 -4.10 -6.94
C PHE A 206 1.39 -2.67 -6.50
N GLY A 207 2.64 -2.22 -6.69
CA GLY A 207 3.02 -0.85 -6.41
C GLY A 207 4.49 -0.58 -6.67
N ARG A 208 4.82 0.63 -7.11
CA ARG A 208 6.19 1.13 -7.24
C ARG A 208 6.33 2.40 -6.42
N TYR A 209 7.33 2.47 -5.55
CA TYR A 209 7.52 3.59 -4.61
C TYR A 209 8.93 4.12 -4.72
N ARG A 210 9.09 5.43 -4.91
CA ARG A 210 10.38 6.11 -4.95
C ARG A 210 10.58 6.90 -3.66
N PHE A 211 11.70 6.66 -2.98
CA PHE A 211 12.06 7.32 -1.74
C PHE A 211 13.38 8.08 -1.86
N GLU A 212 13.46 9.23 -1.20
CA GLU A 212 14.72 9.94 -0.89
C GLU A 212 14.91 9.90 0.64
N GLY A 213 15.82 9.05 1.11
CA GLY A 213 15.83 8.65 2.53
C GLY A 213 14.49 8.02 2.92
N GLU A 214 13.81 8.59 3.91
CA GLU A 214 12.47 8.18 4.34
C GLU A 214 11.33 8.98 3.67
N ARG A 215 11.62 9.97 2.82
CA ARG A 215 10.58 10.76 2.16
C ARG A 215 10.06 10.02 0.93
N LEU A 216 8.74 9.84 0.81
CA LEU A 216 8.12 9.29 -0.39
C LEU A 216 7.99 10.41 -1.41
N VAL A 217 8.70 10.29 -2.53
CA VAL A 217 8.80 11.37 -3.54
C VAL A 217 7.96 11.10 -4.78
N GLY A 218 7.51 9.86 -4.95
CA GLY A 218 6.53 9.48 -5.96
C GLY A 218 6.19 8.00 -5.88
N PHE A 219 5.08 7.61 -6.49
CA PHE A 219 4.66 6.22 -6.55
C PHE A 219 3.74 5.92 -7.74
N GLN A 220 3.51 4.65 -8.01
CA GLN A 220 2.50 4.16 -8.96
C GLN A 220 1.84 2.91 -8.38
N GLY A 221 0.51 2.90 -8.31
CA GLY A 221 -0.23 1.80 -7.68
C GLY A 221 -0.44 0.57 -8.57
N GLN A 222 -0.41 0.70 -9.90
CA GLN A 222 -0.61 -0.42 -10.81
C GLN A 222 0.06 -0.17 -12.16
N ALA A 223 0.33 -1.24 -12.91
CA ALA A 223 0.93 -1.14 -14.23
C ALA A 223 0.01 -0.34 -15.16
N GLY A 224 0.58 0.62 -15.88
CA GLY A 224 -0.18 1.53 -16.75
C GLY A 224 -1.04 2.57 -16.02
N GLY A 225 -1.08 2.55 -14.67
CA GLY A 225 -1.77 3.56 -13.88
C GLY A 225 -1.02 4.89 -13.79
N ALA A 226 -1.72 5.92 -13.29
CA ALA A 226 -1.16 7.25 -13.07
C ALA A 226 0.07 7.23 -12.16
N TRP A 227 1.04 8.11 -12.46
CA TRP A 227 2.21 8.33 -11.63
C TRP A 227 1.92 9.44 -10.61
N ALA A 228 2.17 9.17 -9.34
CA ALA A 228 2.02 10.15 -8.27
C ALA A 228 3.33 10.92 -8.09
N ARG A 229 3.26 12.25 -8.15
CA ARG A 229 4.36 13.17 -7.89
C ARG A 229 4.12 13.89 -6.57
N ALA A 230 5.13 13.92 -5.70
CA ALA A 230 5.05 14.67 -4.45
C ALA A 230 4.89 16.18 -4.71
N VAL A 231 3.98 16.80 -3.97
CA VAL A 231 3.65 18.23 -4.03
C VAL A 231 3.50 18.79 -2.62
N ASP A 232 3.32 20.11 -2.52
CA ASP A 232 2.87 20.72 -1.28
C ASP A 232 1.34 20.65 -1.12
N GLU A 233 0.86 21.05 0.05
CA GLU A 233 -0.57 21.05 0.39
C GLU A 233 -1.39 22.01 -0.50
N ALA A 234 -0.80 23.14 -0.92
CA ALA A 234 -1.49 24.15 -1.70
C ALA A 234 -1.74 23.68 -3.14
N GLU A 235 -0.75 23.03 -3.77
CA GLU A 235 -0.88 22.38 -5.07
C GLU A 235 -1.85 21.20 -5.02
N HIS A 236 -1.78 20.37 -3.98
CA HIS A 236 -2.77 19.30 -3.76
C HIS A 236 -4.19 19.84 -3.68
N ALA A 237 -4.42 20.84 -2.82
CA ALA A 237 -5.75 21.44 -2.66
C ALA A 237 -6.26 22.12 -3.95
N ARG A 238 -5.37 22.68 -4.77
CA ARG A 238 -5.71 23.21 -6.09
C ARG A 238 -6.14 22.09 -7.03
N ALA A 239 -5.35 21.03 -7.15
CA ALA A 239 -5.65 19.87 -8.00
C ALA A 239 -6.95 19.17 -7.58
N GLU A 240 -7.22 19.03 -6.28
CA GLU A 240 -8.47 18.47 -5.77
C GLU A 240 -9.69 19.31 -6.19
N ARG A 241 -9.60 20.65 -6.11
CA ARG A 241 -10.66 21.54 -6.59
C ARG A 241 -10.89 21.43 -8.10
N GLU A 242 -9.83 21.32 -8.89
CA GLU A 242 -9.92 21.12 -10.35
C GLU A 242 -10.61 19.80 -10.72
N LEU A 243 -10.36 18.73 -9.94
CA LEU A 243 -11.06 17.44 -10.10
C LEU A 243 -12.56 17.58 -9.82
N ALA A 244 -12.93 18.35 -8.79
CA ALA A 244 -14.33 18.57 -8.43
C ALA A 244 -15.10 19.42 -9.45
N THR A 245 -14.46 20.41 -10.09
CA THR A 245 -15.11 21.28 -11.08
C THR A 245 -15.25 20.65 -12.47
N THR A 246 -14.41 19.66 -12.81
CA THR A 246 -14.46 18.99 -14.12
C THR A 246 -15.53 17.89 -14.18
N ALA A 247 -16.22 17.58 -13.08
CA ALA A 247 -17.40 16.73 -13.07
C ALA A 247 -18.60 17.55 -13.57
N PRO A 248 -19.31 17.14 -14.64
CA PRO A 248 -20.42 17.92 -15.17
C PRO A 248 -21.53 18.09 -14.13
N ALA A 249 -22.02 19.33 -14.03
CA ALA A 249 -23.16 19.68 -13.21
C ALA A 249 -24.42 19.04 -13.79
N GLY A 250 -24.80 17.86 -13.28
CA GLY A 250 -26.15 17.29 -13.40
C GLY A 250 -26.69 17.07 -14.81
N SER A 251 -26.71 15.81 -15.23
CA SER A 251 -27.84 15.28 -16.01
C SER A 251 -28.74 14.47 -15.09
#